data_AF-A0A0D6B8U5-F1
#
_entry.id   AF-A0A0D6B8U5-F1
#
_cell.length_a   1.000
_cell.length_b   1.000
_cell.length_c   1.000
_cell.angle_alpha   90.00
_cell.angle_beta   90.00
_cell.angle_gamma   90.00
#
_symmetry.space_group_name_H-M   'P 1'
#
loop_
_entity.id
_entity.type
_entity.pdbx_description
1 polymer ?
#
loop_
_entity_poly.entity_id
_entity_poly.type
_entity_poly.pdbx_seq_one_letter_code
_entity_poly.pdbx_strand_id
1 'polypeptide(L)'
;MSAEITRKTRLVSAKGGTLEIVDPMGEIVAEIAVPPGNVSAVPYLDLVPDGCALFVADGLAALNPRHRIGIQPHPHARETGANPDYVPTSATRLEREMRLTLARMQTATKRVEARERALSSIERVPQAPAEVPPVEELPVEVIEDGEGQGVE
;
A
#
# COMPACT_ATOMS: atom_id res chain seq x y z
N MET A 1 21.94 -25.70 34.79
CA MET A 1 22.81 -25.00 33.82
C MET A 1 22.96 -23.57 34.30
N SER A 2 24.10 -23.20 34.87
CA SER A 2 24.37 -21.81 35.25
C SER A 2 24.64 -21.01 33.97
N ALA A 3 23.81 -20.02 33.69
CA ALA A 3 24.05 -19.09 32.59
C ALA A 3 24.98 -17.98 33.10
N GLU A 4 26.14 -17.80 32.48
CA GLU A 4 27.08 -16.73 32.81
C GLU A 4 26.45 -15.35 32.58
N ILE A 5 26.36 -14.51 33.60
CA ILE A 5 25.74 -13.17 33.50
C ILE A 5 26.77 -12.17 32.97
N THR A 6 26.43 -11.47 31.89
CA THR A 6 27.26 -10.46 31.25
C THR A 6 26.57 -9.09 31.31
N ARG A 7 27.30 -8.01 30.98
CA ARG A 7 26.71 -6.66 30.87
C ARG A 7 25.57 -6.53 29.86
N LYS A 8 25.42 -7.50 28.95
CA LYS A 8 24.34 -7.52 27.95
C LYS A 8 23.15 -8.37 28.37
N THR A 9 23.24 -9.02 29.52
CA THR A 9 22.20 -9.90 30.03
C THR A 9 20.97 -9.09 30.41
N ARG A 10 19.80 -9.59 30.02
CA ARG A 10 18.51 -9.09 30.47
C ARG A 10 17.92 -10.09 31.45
N LEU A 11 17.49 -9.59 32.60
CA LEU A 11 16.81 -10.36 33.63
C LEU A 11 15.31 -10.23 33.39
N VAL A 12 14.62 -11.36 33.24
CA VAL A 12 13.19 -11.38 32.95
C VAL A 12 12.47 -12.21 34.00
N SER A 13 11.44 -11.63 34.60
CA SER A 13 10.51 -12.35 35.49
C SER A 13 9.12 -11.73 35.46
N ALA A 14 8.09 -12.56 35.63
CA ALA A 14 6.72 -12.11 35.78
C ALA A 14 6.40 -11.61 37.20
N LYS A 15 7.05 -12.17 38.24
CA LYS A 15 6.76 -11.89 39.66
C LYS A 15 7.92 -11.19 40.39
N GLY A 16 9.05 -10.99 39.71
CA GLY A 16 10.32 -10.67 40.35
C GLY A 16 11.05 -11.95 40.75
N GLY A 17 12.24 -11.77 41.32
CA GLY A 17 13.08 -12.87 41.79
C GLY A 17 14.28 -12.34 42.55
N THR A 18 15.21 -13.23 42.88
CA THR A 18 16.44 -12.88 43.60
C THR A 18 17.68 -13.22 42.78
N LEU A 19 18.72 -12.41 42.97
CA LEU A 19 20.08 -12.70 42.55
C LEU A 19 20.92 -13.00 43.79
N GLU A 20 21.75 -14.02 43.70
CA GLU A 20 22.67 -14.40 44.75
C GLU A 20 24.08 -14.00 44.32
N ILE A 21 24.81 -13.31 45.19
CA ILE A 21 26.25 -13.08 45.02
C ILE A 21 26.97 -14.21 45.74
N VAL A 22 27.75 -14.97 44.99
CA VAL A 22 28.45 -16.15 45.49
C VAL A 22 29.97 -15.91 45.42
N ASP A 23 30.66 -16.17 46.52
CA ASP A 23 32.11 -16.10 46.63
C ASP A 23 32.80 -17.29 45.93
N PRO A 24 34.11 -17.28 45.59
CA PRO A 24 34.78 -18.45 45.02
C PRO A 24 34.72 -19.72 45.88
N MET A 25 34.47 -19.59 47.19
CA MET A 25 34.23 -20.72 48.08
C MET A 25 32.82 -21.33 47.96
N GLY A 26 31.92 -20.71 47.20
CA GLY A 26 30.55 -21.17 47.03
C GLY A 26 29.57 -20.66 48.09
N GLU A 27 30.01 -19.74 48.96
CA GLU A 27 29.14 -19.13 49.98
C GLU A 27 28.36 -17.95 49.41
N ILE A 28 27.09 -17.82 49.81
CA ILE A 28 26.23 -16.70 49.42
C ILE A 28 26.58 -15.52 50.32
N VAL A 29 27.17 -14.49 49.72
CA VAL A 29 27.58 -13.25 50.39
C VAL A 29 26.40 -12.30 50.55
N ALA A 30 25.54 -12.21 49.53
CA ALA A 30 24.40 -11.30 49.53
C ALA A 30 23.30 -11.79 48.59
N GLU A 31 22.07 -11.39 48.90
CA GLU A 31 20.90 -11.57 48.06
C GLU A 31 20.33 -10.22 47.63
N ILE A 32 20.00 -10.09 46.36
CA ILE A 32 19.45 -8.87 45.78
C ILE A 32 18.09 -9.17 45.15
N ALA A 33 17.06 -8.45 45.58
CA ALA A 33 15.74 -8.54 44.97
C ALA A 33 15.70 -7.80 43.62
N VAL A 34 15.21 -8.49 42.59
CA VAL A 34 14.99 -7.95 41.24
C VAL A 34 13.48 -7.78 41.02
N PRO A 35 13.02 -6.59 40.60
CA PRO A 35 11.61 -6.35 40.36
C PRO A 35 11.07 -7.14 39.17
N PRO A 36 9.74 -7.35 39.08
CA PRO A 36 9.12 -7.96 37.91
C PRO A 36 9.34 -7.11 36.64
N GLY A 37 9.37 -7.79 35.49
CA GLY A 37 9.52 -7.17 34.17
C GLY A 37 10.82 -7.58 33.47
N ASN A 38 11.29 -6.71 32.58
CA ASN A 38 12.55 -6.86 31.85
C ASN A 38 13.54 -5.81 32.36
N VAL A 39 14.55 -6.26 33.10
CA VAL A 39 15.53 -5.41 33.77
C VAL A 39 16.93 -5.66 33.21
N SER A 40 17.74 -4.61 33.11
CA SER A 40 19.15 -4.75 32.73
C SER A 40 19.96 -5.39 33.86
N ALA A 41 20.89 -6.29 33.55
CA ALA A 41 21.80 -6.86 34.55
C ALA A 41 22.92 -5.89 34.98
N VAL A 42 23.15 -4.80 34.23
CA VAL A 42 24.26 -3.85 34.45
C VAL A 42 24.29 -3.28 35.88
N PRO A 43 23.19 -2.76 36.45
CA PRO A 43 23.23 -2.16 37.79
C PRO A 43 23.60 -3.16 38.88
N TYR A 44 23.31 -4.46 38.67
CA TYR A 44 23.62 -5.51 39.63
C TYR A 44 25.06 -5.98 39.54
N LEU A 45 25.65 -5.95 38.34
CA LEU A 45 27.06 -6.28 38.12
C LEU A 45 27.99 -5.28 38.82
N ASP A 46 27.59 -4.01 38.91
CA ASP A 46 28.37 -2.98 39.60
C ASP A 46 28.35 -3.14 41.13
N LEU A 47 27.45 -3.97 41.66
CA LEU A 47 27.36 -4.30 43.10
C LEU A 47 28.20 -5.53 43.48
N VAL A 48 28.79 -6.23 42.51
CA VAL A 48 29.53 -7.47 42.75
C VAL A 48 30.95 -7.15 43.21
N PRO A 49 31.38 -7.62 44.40
CA PRO A 49 32.76 -7.49 44.85
C PRO A 49 33.73 -8.23 43.93
N ASP A 50 34.98 -7.79 43.88
CA ASP A 50 36.03 -8.44 43.09
C ASP A 50 36.17 -9.92 43.47
N GLY A 51 36.10 -10.80 42.48
CA GLY A 51 36.21 -12.26 42.66
C GLY A 51 34.88 -12.98 42.92
N CYS A 52 33.80 -12.27 43.22
CA CYS A 52 32.47 -12.88 43.35
C CYS A 52 31.76 -13.06 42.00
N ALA A 53 30.78 -13.95 41.95
CA ALA A 53 29.93 -14.17 40.77
C ALA A 53 28.44 -14.05 41.12
N LEU A 54 27.64 -13.58 40.16
CA LEU A 54 26.19 -13.52 40.30
C LEU A 54 25.54 -14.82 39.81
N PHE A 55 24.64 -15.35 40.62
CA PHE A 55 23.79 -16.48 40.32
C PHE A 55 22.33 -16.07 40.30
N VAL A 56 21.58 -16.70 39.41
CA VAL A 56 20.15 -16.49 39.26
C VAL A 56 19.43 -17.52 40.10
N ALA A 57 18.72 -17.07 41.13
CA ALA A 57 17.88 -17.91 41.96
C ALA A 57 16.50 -18.13 41.31
N ASP A 58 15.62 -18.83 42.02
CA ASP A 58 14.32 -19.21 41.50
C ASP A 58 13.43 -18.00 41.14
N GLY A 59 12.67 -18.16 40.06
CA GLY A 59 11.72 -17.14 39.59
C GLY A 59 12.32 -16.07 38.70
N LEU A 60 13.61 -16.11 38.39
CA LEU A 60 14.28 -15.19 37.48
C LEU A 60 14.91 -15.95 36.29
N ALA A 61 14.79 -15.41 35.08
CA ALA A 61 15.44 -15.94 33.89
C ALA A 61 16.49 -14.95 33.37
N ALA A 62 17.75 -15.37 33.27
CA ALA A 62 18.79 -14.60 32.61
C ALA A 62 18.80 -14.89 31.10
N LEU A 63 18.41 -13.89 30.31
CA LEU A 63 18.51 -13.91 28.87
C LEU A 63 19.85 -13.30 28.46
N ASN A 64 20.76 -14.16 28.04
CA ASN A 64 21.99 -13.76 27.36
C ASN A 64 21.69 -13.71 25.86
N PRO A 65 21.53 -12.53 25.24
CA PRO A 65 21.40 -12.45 23.80
C PRO A 65 22.69 -12.99 23.16
N ARG A 66 22.68 -14.26 22.75
CA ARG A 66 23.85 -14.95 22.16
C ARG A 66 24.24 -14.38 20.80
N HIS A 67 23.35 -13.65 20.16
CA HIS A 67 23.62 -13.01 18.88
C HIS A 67 23.02 -11.61 18.88
N ARG A 68 23.75 -10.66 18.29
CA ARG A 68 23.23 -9.39 17.79
C ARG A 68 22.12 -9.68 16.77
N ILE A 69 20.95 -10.11 17.20
CA ILE A 69 19.74 -9.81 16.44
C ILE A 69 19.46 -8.37 16.82
N GLY A 70 20.06 -7.46 16.05
CA GLY A 70 19.53 -6.11 16.02
C GLY A 70 18.08 -6.28 15.61
N ILE A 71 17.15 -6.05 16.55
CA ILE A 71 15.76 -5.83 16.19
C ILE A 71 15.82 -4.53 15.41
N GLN A 72 16.04 -4.64 14.11
CA GLN A 72 16.08 -3.50 13.23
C GLN A 72 14.63 -3.05 13.14
N PRO A 73 14.30 -1.85 13.65
CA PRO A 73 12.95 -1.34 13.51
C PRO A 73 12.63 -1.37 12.01
N HIS A 74 11.50 -1.97 11.65
CA HIS A 74 11.08 -2.01 10.26
C HIS A 74 11.08 -0.56 9.75
N PRO A 75 11.73 -0.26 8.61
CA PRO A 75 11.92 1.11 8.14
C PRO A 75 10.59 1.88 8.04
N HIS A 76 9.50 1.14 7.85
CA HIS A 76 8.14 1.65 7.67
C HIS A 76 7.25 1.49 8.92
N ALA A 77 7.80 1.26 10.12
CA ALA A 77 7.01 1.03 11.33
C ALA A 77 6.07 2.19 11.72
N ARG A 78 6.39 3.42 11.27
CA ARG A 78 5.58 4.64 11.49
C ARG A 78 4.63 4.96 10.33
N GLU A 79 4.65 4.15 9.27
CA GLU A 79 3.94 4.41 8.02
C GLU A 79 2.57 3.73 7.94
N THR A 80 2.21 2.96 8.97
CA THR A 80 0.90 2.35 9.07
C THR A 80 -0.15 3.44 9.29
N GLY A 81 -1.30 3.34 8.60
CA GLY A 81 -2.39 4.32 8.67
C GLY A 81 -3.07 4.44 10.04
N ALA A 82 -2.54 3.77 11.07
CA ALA A 82 -2.97 3.85 12.45
C ALA A 82 -2.25 4.94 13.27
N ASN A 83 -1.28 5.65 12.68
CA ASN A 83 -0.56 6.73 13.35
C ASN A 83 -1.28 8.08 13.10
N PRO A 84 -1.71 8.83 14.14
CA PRO A 84 -2.38 10.12 13.99
C PRO A 84 -1.51 11.19 13.30
N ASP A 85 -0.18 11.05 13.37
CA ASP A 85 0.79 11.92 12.69
C ASP A 85 1.25 11.33 11.35
N TYR A 86 0.30 10.99 10.48
CA TYR A 86 0.58 10.37 9.18
C TYR A 86 1.47 11.28 8.30
N VAL A 87 2.63 10.76 7.87
CA VAL A 87 3.50 11.40 6.88
C VAL A 87 3.36 10.64 5.56
N PRO A 88 2.99 11.28 4.44
CA PRO A 88 2.87 10.62 3.15
C PRO A 88 4.20 10.00 2.69
N THR A 89 4.16 8.72 2.32
CA THR A 89 5.32 7.93 1.89
C THR A 89 5.46 7.92 0.36
N SER A 90 6.50 7.28 -0.16
CA SER A 90 6.70 7.11 -1.61
C SER A 90 5.52 6.41 -2.29
N ALA A 91 4.89 5.45 -1.61
CA ALA A 91 3.69 4.76 -2.10
C ALA A 91 2.51 5.72 -2.24
N THR A 92 2.22 6.56 -1.23
CA THR A 92 1.14 7.55 -1.33
C THR A 92 1.45 8.71 -2.26
N ARG A 93 2.74 9.08 -2.44
CA ARG A 93 3.14 10.04 -3.48
C ARG A 93 2.86 9.50 -4.88
N LEU A 94 3.21 8.24 -5.14
CA LEU A 94 2.95 7.59 -6.43
C LEU A 94 1.44 7.46 -6.71
N GLU A 95 0.64 7.07 -5.72
CA GLU A 95 -0.82 7.05 -5.87
C GLU A 95 -1.39 8.44 -6.18
N ARG A 96 -0.86 9.49 -5.53
CA ARG A 96 -1.30 10.86 -5.77
C ARG A 96 -0.91 11.35 -7.15
N GLU A 97 0.29 11.03 -7.61
CA GLU A 97 0.77 11.33 -8.96
C GLU A 97 -0.07 10.60 -10.00
N MET A 98 -0.37 9.31 -9.78
CA MET A 98 -1.21 8.51 -10.68
C MET A 98 -2.65 9.04 -10.75
N ARG A 99 -3.24 9.48 -9.63
CA ARG A 99 -4.57 10.14 -9.67
C ARG A 99 -4.53 11.44 -10.48
N LEU A 100 -3.45 12.19 -10.37
CA LEU A 100 -3.28 13.47 -11.07
C LEU A 100 -3.09 13.25 -12.58
N THR A 101 -2.31 12.24 -12.99
CA THR A 101 -2.15 11.88 -14.40
C THR A 101 -3.46 11.39 -15.02
N LEU A 102 -4.22 10.54 -14.31
CA LEU A 102 -5.53 10.08 -14.75
C LEU A 102 -6.53 11.23 -14.92
N ALA A 103 -6.56 12.17 -13.96
CA ALA A 103 -7.42 13.35 -14.07
C ALA A 103 -7.05 14.21 -15.30
N ARG A 104 -5.75 14.41 -15.56
CA ARG A 104 -5.28 15.12 -16.76
C ARG A 104 -5.71 14.42 -18.05
N MET A 105 -5.57 13.09 -18.12
CA MET A 105 -6.01 12.31 -19.28
C MET A 105 -7.51 12.46 -19.51
N GLN A 106 -8.34 12.34 -18.48
CA GLN A 106 -9.79 12.51 -18.59
C GLN A 106 -10.19 13.92 -19.05
N THR A 107 -9.46 14.97 -18.64
CA THR A 107 -9.74 16.32 -19.12
C THR A 107 -9.34 16.50 -20.59
N ALA A 108 -8.26 15.85 -21.04
CA ALA A 108 -7.84 15.87 -22.42
C ALA A 108 -8.83 15.13 -23.33
N THR A 109 -9.28 13.93 -22.93
CA THR A 109 -10.27 13.15 -23.69
C THR A 109 -11.59 13.90 -23.81
N LYS A 110 -12.11 14.47 -22.71
CA LYS A 110 -13.34 15.28 -22.74
C LYS A 110 -13.26 16.45 -23.74
N ARG A 111 -12.10 17.10 -23.87
CA ARG A 111 -11.90 18.19 -24.84
C ARG A 111 -11.91 17.69 -26.28
N VAL A 112 -11.33 16.52 -26.55
CA VAL A 112 -11.33 15.91 -27.89
C VAL A 112 -12.74 15.45 -28.25
N GLU A 113 -13.42 14.71 -27.37
CA GLU A 113 -14.80 14.25 -27.57
C GLU A 113 -15.78 15.43 -27.82
N ALA A 114 -15.60 16.56 -27.11
CA ALA A 114 -16.42 17.74 -27.33
C ALA A 114 -16.22 18.35 -28.73
N ARG A 115 -14.97 18.35 -29.23
CA ARG A 115 -14.64 18.81 -30.59
C ARG A 115 -15.19 17.86 -31.64
N GLU A 116 -15.08 16.55 -31.43
CA GLU A 116 -15.64 15.53 -32.33
C GLU A 116 -17.17 15.66 -32.43
N ARG A 117 -17.87 15.84 -31.30
CA ARG A 117 -19.32 16.08 -31.32
C ARG A 117 -19.67 17.37 -32.07
N ALA A 118 -18.92 18.44 -31.86
CA ALA A 118 -19.14 19.69 -32.58
C ALA A 118 -18.94 19.53 -34.10
N LEU A 119 -17.89 18.81 -34.53
CA LEU A 119 -17.66 18.53 -35.96
C LEU A 119 -18.75 17.63 -36.55
N SER A 120 -19.16 16.57 -35.85
CA SER A 120 -20.25 15.69 -36.30
C SER A 120 -21.59 16.41 -36.44
N SER A 121 -21.80 17.50 -35.69
CA SER A 121 -23.00 18.32 -35.78
C SER A 121 -23.02 19.24 -37.01
N ILE A 122 -21.84 19.54 -37.58
CA ILE A 122 -21.66 20.42 -38.73
C ILE A 122 -21.74 19.65 -40.05
N GLU A 123 -21.37 18.36 -40.08
CA GLU A 123 -21.35 17.54 -41.30
C GLU A 123 -22.72 17.08 -41.80
N ARG A 124 -23.82 17.34 -41.07
CA ARG A 124 -25.18 17.17 -41.62
C ARG A 124 -25.53 18.33 -42.53
N VAL A 125 -24.93 18.36 -43.72
CA VAL A 125 -25.49 19.10 -44.85
C VAL A 125 -26.85 18.45 -45.14
N PRO A 126 -27.99 19.16 -45.01
CA PRO A 126 -29.25 18.64 -45.52
C PRO A 126 -29.06 18.44 -47.02
N GLN A 127 -29.06 17.17 -47.43
CA GLN A 127 -29.06 16.81 -48.83
C GLN A 127 -30.31 17.46 -49.42
N ALA A 128 -30.13 18.49 -50.25
CA ALA A 128 -31.23 19.15 -50.92
C ALA A 128 -32.04 18.06 -51.64
N PRO A 129 -33.38 18.07 -51.58
CA PRO A 129 -34.19 17.08 -52.27
C PRO A 129 -33.78 17.11 -53.75
N ALA A 130 -33.32 15.96 -54.25
CA ALA A 130 -32.84 15.83 -55.62
C ALA A 130 -33.94 16.26 -56.59
N GLU A 131 -33.60 17.11 -57.56
CA GLU A 131 -34.49 17.45 -58.67
C GLU A 131 -34.86 16.16 -59.41
N VAL A 132 -36.17 15.92 -59.52
CA VAL A 132 -36.74 14.82 -60.29
C VAL A 132 -36.37 15.05 -61.76
N PRO A 133 -35.73 14.10 -62.46
CA PRO A 133 -35.43 14.26 -63.87
C PRO A 133 -36.75 14.35 -64.66
N PRO A 134 -36.88 15.28 -65.63
CA PRO A 134 -38.04 15.32 -66.50
C PRO A 134 -38.11 14.04 -67.32
N VAL A 135 -39.28 13.41 -67.33
CA VAL A 135 -39.60 12.28 -68.20
C VAL A 135 -39.56 12.79 -69.64
N GLU A 136 -38.59 12.34 -70.43
CA GLU A 136 -38.63 12.48 -71.89
C GLU A 136 -39.82 11.65 -72.41
N GLU A 137 -40.83 12.33 -72.93
CA GLU A 137 -41.94 11.68 -73.65
C GLU A 137 -41.38 11.01 -74.90
N LEU A 138 -41.41 9.68 -74.93
CA LEU A 138 -41.16 8.89 -76.12
C LEU A 138 -42.23 9.24 -77.19
N PRO A 139 -41.86 9.47 -78.46
CA PRO A 139 -42.83 9.78 -79.50
C PRO A 139 -43.76 8.59 -79.72
N VAL A 140 -45.07 8.83 -79.60
CA VAL A 140 -46.11 7.87 -79.95
C VAL A 140 -46.08 7.70 -81.47
N GLU A 141 -45.65 6.53 -81.93
CA GLU A 141 -45.80 6.13 -83.32
C GLU A 141 -47.30 5.97 -83.65
N VAL A 142 -47.69 6.65 -84.72
CA VAL A 142 -49.01 6.63 -85.36
C VAL A 142 -49.29 5.23 -85.87
N ILE A 143 -50.40 4.64 -85.44
CA ILE A 143 -51.03 3.48 -86.10
C ILE A 143 -52.43 3.95 -86.54
N GLU A 144 -52.52 4.38 -87.79
CA GLU A 144 -53.80 4.50 -88.51
C GLU A 144 -54.14 3.12 -89.06
N ASP A 145 -55.15 2.49 -88.48
CA ASP A 145 -55.82 1.32 -89.07
C ASP A 145 -57.33 1.54 -89.04
N GLY A 146 -57.96 1.42 -90.21
CA GLY A 146 -59.27 0.79 -90.33
C GLY A 146 -60.48 1.70 -90.53
N GLU A 147 -60.64 2.15 -91.78
CA GLU A 147 -61.86 2.10 -92.60
C GLU A 147 -63.22 1.77 -91.93
N GLY A 148 -64.22 2.61 -92.25
CA GLY A 148 -65.55 2.08 -92.59
C GLY A 148 -66.77 2.84 -92.05
N GLN A 149 -67.28 3.79 -92.84
CA GLN A 149 -68.71 4.13 -93.09
C GLN A 149 -68.71 5.44 -93.90
N GLY A 150 -69.23 5.59 -95.12
CA GLY A 150 -70.15 4.81 -95.94
C GLY A 150 -71.10 5.82 -96.60
N VAL A 151 -71.14 5.91 -97.93
CA VAL A 151 -72.24 6.58 -98.67
C VAL A 151 -72.38 5.94 -100.06
N GLU A 152 -73.55 5.31 -100.22
CA GLU A 152 -74.39 5.05 -101.42
C GLU A 152 -73.77 4.61 -102.76
#